data_AF-A0A2N2K2J3-F1
#
_entry.id   AF-A0A2N2K2J3-F1
#
_cell.length_a   1.000
_cell.length_b   1.000
_cell.length_c   1.000
_cell.angle_alpha   90.00
_cell.angle_beta   90.00
_cell.angle_gamma   90.00
#
_symmetry.space_group_name_H-M   'P 1'
#
loop_
_entity.id
_entity.type
_entity.pdbx_description
1 polymer ?
#
loop_
_entity_poly.entity_id
_entity_poly.type
_entity_poly.pdbx_seq_one_letter_code
_entity_poly.pdbx_strand_id
1 'polypeptide(L)' 'MESEQLIALMKDVEAKGIDWKTVEESIKVPHSILKLYANSGPVPVTITTKLKKFLDAQK' A
#
# COMPACT_ATOMS: atom_id res chain seq x y z
N MET A 1 4.20 -11.42 8.18
CA MET A 1 3.19 -11.29 7.11
C MET A 1 3.95 -11.10 5.82
N GLU A 2 3.61 -11.88 4.80
CA GLU A 2 4.32 -11.96 3.51
C GLU A 2 4.16 -10.66 2.72
N SER A 3 5.24 -10.23 2.08
CA SER A 3 5.31 -9.06 1.18
C SER A 3 4.33 -9.15 0.01
N GLU A 4 3.88 -10.36 -0.33
CA GLU A 4 2.91 -10.63 -1.40
C GLU A 4 1.57 -9.92 -1.20
N GLN A 5 1.07 -9.80 0.04
CA GLN A 5 -0.17 -9.07 0.32
C GLN A 5 -0.03 -7.58 -0.01
N LEU A 6 1.14 -7.00 0.26
CA LEU A 6 1.39 -5.61 -0.06
C LEU A 6 1.45 -5.43 -1.58
N ILE A 7 2.15 -6.31 -2.29
CA ILE A 7 2.24 -6.27 -3.76
C ILE A 7 0.85 -6.40 -4.40
N ALA A 8 -0.01 -7.27 -3.87
CA ALA A 8 -1.39 -7.40 -4.34
C ALA A 8 -2.19 -6.10 -4.13
N LEU A 9 -2.07 -5.48 -2.96
CA LEU A 9 -2.71 -4.18 -2.69
C LEU A 9 -2.14 -3.06 -3.57
N MET A 10 -0.83 -3.06 -3.85
CA MET A 10 -0.22 -2.07 -4.75
C MET A 10 -0.74 -2.22 -6.18
N LYS A 11 -0.93 -3.46 -6.66
CA LYS A 11 -1.60 -3.72 -7.94
C LYS A 11 -3.05 -3.23 -7.96
N ASP A 12 -3.79 -3.38 -6.87
CA ASP A 12 -5.18 -2.91 -6.76
C ASP A 12 -5.24 -1.36 -6.82
N VAL A 13 -4.29 -0.68 -6.18
CA VAL A 13 -4.12 0.78 -6.26
C VAL A 13 -3.85 1.22 -7.70
N GLU A 14 -2.91 0.57 -8.40
CA GLU A 14 -2.62 0.85 -9.81
C GLU A 14 -3.81 0.53 -10.72
N ALA A 15 -4.52 -0.58 -10.48
CA ALA A 15 -5.69 -0.98 -11.25
C ALA A 15 -6.87 -0.01 -11.08
N LYS A 16 -7.00 0.59 -9.89
CA LYS A 16 -7.98 1.67 -9.65
C LYS A 16 -7.53 3.02 -10.19
N GLY A 17 -6.32 3.14 -10.77
CA GLY A 17 -5.79 4.40 -11.28
C GLY A 17 -5.53 5.44 -10.19
N ILE A 18 -5.32 5.00 -8.96
CA ILE A 18 -5.09 5.89 -7.82
C ILE A 18 -3.65 6.39 -7.88
N ASP A 19 -3.50 7.71 -7.85
CA ASP A 19 -2.19 8.33 -7.79
C ASP A 19 -1.48 8.00 -6.46
N TRP A 20 -0.25 7.50 -6.56
CA TRP A 20 0.56 7.13 -5.40
C TRP A 20 0.74 8.28 -4.41
N LYS A 21 0.66 9.53 -4.89
CA LYS A 21 0.74 10.72 -4.04
C LYS A 21 -0.46 10.82 -3.07
N THR A 22 -1.66 10.49 -3.55
CA THR A 22 -2.89 10.45 -2.72
C THR A 22 -2.82 9.33 -1.70
N VAL A 23 -2.26 8.18 -2.10
CA VAL A 23 -1.97 7.09 -1.18
C VAL A 23 -1.04 7.60 -0.11
N GLU A 24 0.14 8.10 -0.48
CA GLU A 24 1.16 8.64 0.44
C GLU A 24 0.58 9.66 1.44
N GLU A 25 -0.25 10.59 0.98
CA GLU A 25 -0.92 11.57 1.85
C GLU A 25 -1.92 10.92 2.82
N SER A 26 -2.68 9.93 2.37
CA SER A 26 -3.71 9.28 3.19
C SER A 26 -3.13 8.32 4.23
N ILE A 27 -2.20 7.46 3.82
CA ILE A 27 -1.59 6.49 4.74
C ILE A 27 -0.43 7.09 5.55
N LYS A 28 0.07 8.27 5.12
CA LYS A 28 1.28 8.94 5.65
C LYS A 28 2.51 8.05 5.60
N VAL A 29 2.62 7.22 4.57
CA VAL A 29 3.73 6.30 4.36
C VAL A 29 4.29 6.58 2.98
N PRO A 30 5.59 6.92 2.86
CA PRO A 30 6.22 7.18 1.57
C PRO A 30 6.15 5.95 0.66
N HIS A 31 6.00 6.18 -0.64
CA HIS A 31 6.07 5.13 -1.65
C HIS A 31 7.43 4.42 -1.62
N SER A 32 8.51 5.15 -1.29
CA SER A 32 9.84 4.56 -1.08
C SER A 32 9.84 3.48 0.01
N ILE A 33 9.09 3.69 1.09
CA ILE A 33 8.95 2.75 2.20
C ILE A 33 8.09 1.54 1.79
N LEU A 34 6.97 1.78 1.09
CA LEU A 34 6.16 0.70 0.50
C LEU A 34 6.98 -0.20 -0.43
N LYS A 35 7.81 0.40 -1.28
CA LYS A 35 8.69 -0.30 -2.21
C LYS A 35 9.80 -1.05 -1.47
N LEU A 36 10.35 -0.49 -0.39
CA LEU A 36 11.30 -1.17 0.47
C LEU A 36 10.67 -2.41 1.13
N TYR A 37 9.45 -2.28 1.64
CA TYR A 37 8.70 -3.39 2.22
C TYR A 37 8.32 -4.46 1.19
N ALA A 38 8.01 -4.07 -0.04
CA ALA A 38 7.79 -5.01 -1.13
C ALA A 38 9.05 -5.81 -1.50
N ASN A 39 10.25 -5.26 -1.29
CA ASN A 39 11.52 -5.86 -1.73
C ASN A 39 12.38 -6.47 -0.61
N SER A 40 12.27 -6.04 0.66
CA SER A 40 13.30 -6.30 1.68
C SER A 40 12.79 -6.87 3.01
N GLY A 41 11.52 -7.24 3.14
CA GLY A 41 11.10 -8.09 4.26
C GLY A 41 9.77 -7.70 4.91
N PRO A 42 9.50 -8.22 6.12
CA PRO A 42 8.15 -8.37 6.65
C PRO A 42 7.43 -7.02 6.75
N VAL A 43 6.28 -6.97 6.09
CA VAL A 43 5.48 -5.75 6.03
C VAL A 43 4.74 -5.57 7.35
N PRO A 44 4.81 -4.37 7.96
CA PRO A 44 3.99 -4.04 9.11
C PRO A 44 2.51 -4.16 8.75
N VAL A 45 1.77 -4.93 9.55
CA VAL A 45 0.32 -5.16 9.36
C VAL A 45 -0.46 -3.85 9.28
N THR A 46 0.02 -2.83 9.99
CA THR A 46 -0.51 -1.46 9.98
C THR A 46 -0.49 -0.81 8.59
N ILE A 47 0.52 -1.08 7.76
CA ILE A 47 0.59 -0.54 6.39
C ILE A 47 -0.44 -1.24 5.52
N THR A 48 -0.51 -2.58 5.59
CA THR A 48 -1.51 -3.39 4.88
C THR A 48 -2.93 -2.96 5.27
N THR A 49 -3.21 -2.78 6.57
CA THR A 49 -4.52 -2.31 7.06
C THR A 49 -4.84 -0.90 6.58
N LYS A 50 -3.87 0.02 6.59
CA LYS A 50 -4.07 1.39 6.09
C LYS A 50 -4.35 1.41 4.58
N LEU A 51 -3.57 0.68 3.77
CA LEU A 51 -3.80 0.57 2.32
C LEU A 51 -5.17 -0.04 2.04
N LYS A 52 -5.53 -1.10 2.76
CA LYS A 52 -6.83 -1.77 2.58
C LYS A 52 -7.99 -0.85 2.96
N LYS A 53 -7.90 -0.10 4.06
CA LYS A 53 -8.89 0.93 4.42
C LYS A 53 -8.98 2.04 3.38
N PHE A 54 -7.85 2.46 2.82
CA PHE A 54 -7.82 3.49 1.79
C PHE A 54 -8.49 3.00 0.50
N LEU A 55 -8.18 1.79 0.05
CA LEU A 55 -8.81 1.15 -1.10
C LEU A 55 -10.32 0.93 -0.92
N ASP A 56 -10.75 0.62 0.30
CA ASP A 56 -12.17 0.44 0.66
C ASP A 56 -12.91 1.79 0.72
N ALA A 57 -12.26 2.86 1.19
CA ALA A 57 -12.81 4.22 1.20
C ALA A 57 -12.92 4.87 -0.19
N GLN A 58 -12.21 4.32 -1.18
CA GLN A 58 -12.26 4.72 -2.60
C GLN A 58 -13.27 3.89 -3.42
N LYS A 59 -14.13 3.10 -2.75
CA LYS A 59 -15.18 2.29 -3.37
C LYS A 59 -16.52 3.01 -3.29
#